data_AF-A0A453A6J7-F1
#
_entry.id   AF-A0A453A6J7-F1
#
_cell.length_a   1.000
_cell.length_b   1.000
_cell.length_c   1.000
_cell.angle_alpha   90.00
_cell.angle_beta   90.00
_cell.angle_gamma   90.00
#
_symmetry.space_group_name_H-M   'P 1'
#
loop_
_entity.id
_entity.type
_entity.pdbx_description
1 polymer ?
#
loop_
_entity_poly.entity_id
_entity_poly.type
_entity_poly.pdbx_seq_one_letter_code
_entity_poly.pdbx_strand_id
1 'polypeptide(L)'
;MNNSGRKNVMKILQEMLNERKKETHRESVDFIDLLINDMKEKNTIMNEKIALDLLFLLLFAGFETTSSGITAALKFLADDPKALQELIEEHNNIRKRRIDPDSEITWEEYKSMKFTSHVIHEALRLANIAPLMFRKAIEEVHIKGEKIVQRHETCRTIGYSI
;
A
#
# COMPACT_ATOMS: atom_id res chain seq x y z
N MET A 1 -14.22 -7.19 22.21
CA MET A 1 -13.53 -5.97 21.70
C MET A 1 -14.58 -4.92 21.39
N ASN A 2 -14.48 -3.76 22.03
CA ASN A 2 -15.45 -2.67 21.89
C ASN A 2 -15.34 -2.08 20.48
N ASN A 3 -16.37 -2.28 19.63
CA ASN A 3 -16.36 -1.98 18.19
C ASN A 3 -16.48 -0.47 17.87
N SER A 4 -16.10 0.40 18.81
CA SER A 4 -16.30 1.85 18.72
C SER A 4 -15.39 2.51 17.68
N GLY A 5 -14.13 2.07 17.56
CA GLY A 5 -13.19 2.62 16.57
C GLY A 5 -13.62 2.38 15.13
N ARG A 6 -13.94 1.13 14.76
CA ARG A 6 -14.46 0.80 13.43
C ARG A 6 -15.74 1.56 13.12
N LYS A 7 -16.68 1.65 14.08
CA LYS A 7 -17.92 2.43 13.89
C LYS A 7 -17.65 3.90 13.58
N ASN A 8 -16.69 4.52 14.27
CA ASN A 8 -16.32 5.91 14.03
C ASN A 8 -15.71 6.11 12.63
N VAL A 9 -14.77 5.25 12.22
CA VAL A 9 -14.15 5.32 10.88
C VAL A 9 -15.19 5.08 9.79
N MET A 10 -16.05 4.08 9.95
CA MET A 10 -17.13 3.79 8.98
C MET A 10 -18.09 4.96 8.83
N LYS A 11 -18.39 5.69 9.92
CA LYS A 11 -19.22 6.89 9.87
C LYS A 11 -18.54 7.99 9.03
N ILE A 12 -17.26 8.24 9.24
CA ILE A 12 -16.49 9.23 8.47
C ILE A 12 -16.45 8.84 6.98
N LEU A 13 -16.12 7.58 6.68
CA LEU A 13 -16.08 7.10 5.28
C LEU A 13 -17.45 7.21 4.60
N GLN A 14 -18.53 6.95 5.34
CA GLN A 14 -19.90 7.10 4.86
C GLN A 14 -20.25 8.56 4.55
N GLU A 15 -19.88 9.48 5.43
CA GLU A 15 -20.08 10.92 5.23
C GLU A 15 -19.31 11.40 3.99
N MET A 16 -18.02 11.06 3.89
CA MET A 16 -17.19 11.37 2.73
C MET A 16 -17.78 10.81 1.43
N LEU A 17 -18.19 9.54 1.40
CA LEU A 17 -18.79 8.93 0.21
C LEU A 17 -20.09 9.64 -0.21
N ASN A 18 -20.92 10.04 0.76
CA ASN A 18 -22.17 10.72 0.52
C ASN A 18 -21.99 12.16 0.01
N GLU A 19 -21.01 12.88 0.55
CA GLU A 19 -20.61 14.20 0.06
C GLU A 19 -20.12 14.07 -1.38
N ARG A 20 -19.22 13.12 -1.61
CA ARG A 20 -18.63 12.84 -2.92
C ARG A 20 -19.71 12.53 -3.95
N LYS A 21 -20.72 11.71 -3.63
CA LYS A 21 -21.86 11.43 -4.54
C LYS A 21 -22.68 12.65 -4.97
N LYS A 22 -22.71 13.72 -4.17
CA LYS A 22 -23.50 14.94 -4.44
C LYS A 22 -22.75 15.96 -5.30
N GLU A 23 -21.42 15.88 -5.34
CA GLU A 23 -20.59 16.79 -6.12
C GLU A 23 -20.77 16.57 -7.63
N THR A 24 -21.04 17.64 -8.36
CA THR A 24 -21.30 17.61 -9.81
C THR A 24 -20.11 18.01 -10.68
N HIS A 25 -19.11 18.68 -10.09
CA HIS A 25 -17.88 19.09 -10.77
C HIS A 25 -16.66 18.71 -9.95
N ARG A 26 -15.65 18.13 -10.61
CA ARG A 26 -14.37 17.77 -9.99
C ARG A 26 -13.22 18.09 -10.92
N GLU A 27 -12.13 18.54 -10.32
CA GLU A 27 -10.87 18.84 -11.02
C GLU A 27 -10.04 17.57 -11.27
N SER A 28 -10.23 16.51 -10.47
CA SER A 28 -9.51 15.24 -10.58
C SER A 28 -10.36 14.04 -10.17
N VAL A 29 -9.99 12.86 -10.67
CA VAL A 29 -10.63 11.56 -10.40
C VAL A 29 -9.77 10.80 -9.41
N ASP A 30 -10.35 10.36 -8.28
CA ASP A 30 -9.66 9.57 -7.26
C ASP A 30 -10.26 8.16 -7.09
N PHE A 31 -9.81 7.41 -6.07
CA PHE A 31 -10.32 6.06 -5.84
C PHE A 31 -11.81 6.03 -5.44
N ILE A 32 -12.32 7.03 -4.72
CA ILE A 32 -13.73 7.13 -4.36
C ILE A 32 -14.57 7.38 -5.62
N ASP A 33 -14.08 8.22 -6.55
CA ASP A 33 -14.68 8.37 -7.88
C ASP A 33 -14.83 7.03 -8.59
N LEU A 34 -13.76 6.25 -8.63
CA LEU A 34 -13.75 4.94 -9.30
C LEU A 34 -14.81 4.02 -8.69
N LEU A 35 -14.90 3.95 -7.35
CA LEU A 35 -15.93 3.16 -6.67
C LEU A 35 -17.35 3.66 -6.98
N ILE A 36 -17.56 4.97 -7.04
CA ILE A 36 -18.86 5.56 -7.39
C ILE A 36 -19.25 5.23 -8.84
N ASN A 37 -18.30 5.28 -9.76
CA ASN A 37 -18.53 4.96 -11.16
C ASN A 37 -18.80 3.46 -11.34
N ASP A 38 -18.04 2.59 -10.68
CA ASP A 38 -18.27 1.14 -10.66
C ASP A 38 -19.68 0.80 -10.15
N MET A 39 -20.18 1.50 -9.13
CA MET A 39 -21.55 1.31 -8.60
C MET A 39 -22.65 1.67 -9.61
N LYS A 40 -22.35 2.48 -10.64
CA LYS A 40 -23.32 2.87 -11.68
C LYS A 40 -23.36 1.86 -12.84
N GLU A 41 -22.40 0.95 -12.93
CA GLU A 41 -22.34 -0.02 -14.01
C GLU A 41 -23.45 -1.08 -13.90
N LYS A 42 -23.94 -1.55 -15.04
CA LYS A 42 -24.95 -2.62 -15.08
C LYS A 42 -24.29 -3.96 -14.69
N ASN A 43 -24.98 -4.75 -13.87
CA ASN A 43 -24.53 -6.07 -13.39
C ASN A 43 -23.26 -6.05 -12.52
N THR A 44 -22.88 -4.91 -11.96
CA THR A 44 -21.80 -4.84 -10.96
C THR A 44 -22.21 -5.48 -9.64
N ILE A 45 -21.26 -6.07 -8.92
CA ILE A 45 -21.45 -6.44 -7.51
C ILE A 45 -21.23 -5.23 -6.58
N MET A 46 -20.60 -4.17 -7.08
CA MET A 46 -20.22 -3.01 -6.30
C MET A 46 -21.46 -2.30 -5.75
N ASN A 47 -21.55 -2.23 -4.43
CA ASN A 47 -22.59 -1.49 -3.72
C ASN A 47 -21.94 -0.68 -2.59
N GLU A 48 -22.72 0.20 -1.97
CA GLU A 48 -22.23 1.12 -0.94
C GLU A 48 -21.52 0.42 0.22
N LYS A 49 -22.06 -0.71 0.69
CA LYS A 49 -21.44 -1.49 1.76
C LYS A 49 -20.07 -2.03 1.32
N ILE A 50 -19.97 -2.59 0.11
CA ILE A 50 -18.70 -3.09 -0.43
C ILE A 50 -17.70 -1.95 -0.62
N ALA A 51 -18.14 -0.80 -1.16
CA ALA A 51 -17.30 0.38 -1.32
C ALA A 51 -16.72 0.85 0.03
N LEU A 52 -17.55 0.93 1.07
CA LEU A 52 -17.09 1.31 2.41
C LEU A 52 -16.16 0.26 3.04
N ASP A 53 -16.48 -1.02 2.89
CA ASP A 53 -15.62 -2.12 3.36
C ASP A 53 -14.25 -2.08 2.64
N LEU A 54 -14.21 -1.76 1.34
CA LEU A 54 -12.98 -1.59 0.55
C LEU A 54 -12.17 -0.35 0.96
N LEU A 55 -12.83 0.79 1.16
CA LEU A 55 -12.18 2.02 1.65
C LEU A 55 -11.55 1.79 3.02
N PHE A 56 -12.28 1.14 3.93
CA PHE A 56 -11.76 0.79 5.24
C PHE A 56 -10.58 -0.18 5.14
N LEU A 57 -10.69 -1.22 4.32
CA LEU A 57 -9.63 -2.21 4.11
C LEU A 57 -8.36 -1.55 3.57
N LEU A 58 -8.49 -0.71 2.54
CA LEU A 58 -7.36 -0.04 1.90
C LEU A 58 -6.65 0.91 2.88
N LEU A 59 -7.42 1.68 3.67
CA LEU A 59 -6.87 2.56 4.69
C LEU A 59 -6.06 1.77 5.73
N PHE A 60 -6.62 0.66 6.23
CA PHE A 60 -5.96 -0.16 7.24
C PHE A 60 -4.72 -0.86 6.68
N ALA A 61 -4.85 -1.54 5.54
CA ALA A 61 -3.76 -2.28 4.90
C ALA A 61 -2.61 -1.36 4.47
N GLY A 62 -2.94 -0.17 3.93
CA GLY A 62 -1.96 0.81 3.50
C GLY A 62 -1.25 1.48 4.68
N PHE A 63 -1.95 1.75 5.78
CA PHE A 63 -1.38 2.43 6.93
C PHE A 63 -0.33 1.58 7.67
N GLU A 64 -0.69 0.37 8.06
CA GLU A 64 0.18 -0.50 8.87
C GLU A 64 1.46 -0.85 8.11
N THR A 65 1.34 -1.24 6.84
CA THR A 65 2.47 -1.67 6.02
C THR A 65 3.38 -0.51 5.63
N THR A 66 2.81 0.61 5.17
CA THR A 66 3.59 1.78 4.72
C THR A 66 4.31 2.47 5.88
N SER A 67 3.63 2.65 7.03
CA SER A 67 4.27 3.27 8.21
C SER A 67 5.45 2.46 8.72
N SER A 68 5.30 1.13 8.78
CA SER A 68 6.37 0.22 9.17
C SER A 68 7.51 0.20 8.14
N GLY A 69 7.20 0.21 6.84
CA GLY A 69 8.18 0.28 5.77
C GLY A 69 9.01 1.57 5.78
N ILE A 70 8.36 2.73 5.94
CA ILE A 70 9.05 4.03 6.05
C ILE A 70 9.94 4.05 7.30
N THR A 71 9.42 3.58 8.44
CA THR A 71 10.18 3.53 9.70
C THR A 71 11.44 2.68 9.54
N ALA A 72 11.33 1.52 8.91
CA ALA A 72 12.48 0.65 8.65
C ALA A 72 13.49 1.30 7.70
N ALA A 73 13.02 1.91 6.60
CA ALA A 73 13.89 2.61 5.66
C ALA A 73 14.68 3.74 6.35
N LEU A 74 14.03 4.56 7.18
CA LEU A 74 14.68 5.62 7.95
C LEU A 74 15.69 5.05 8.94
N LYS A 75 15.37 3.95 9.62
CA LYS A 75 16.28 3.29 10.55
C LYS A 75 17.53 2.77 9.83
N PHE A 76 17.38 2.09 8.70
CA PHE A 76 18.52 1.56 7.93
C PHE A 76 19.38 2.68 7.34
N LEU A 77 18.78 3.76 6.84
CA LEU A 77 19.51 4.94 6.37
C LEU A 77 20.27 5.64 7.50
N ALA A 78 19.70 5.71 8.70
CA ALA A 78 20.37 6.31 9.86
C ALA A 78 21.61 5.50 10.30
N ASP A 79 21.61 4.18 10.07
CA ASP A 79 22.72 3.29 10.38
C ASP A 79 23.78 3.22 9.26
N ASP A 80 23.47 3.67 8.04
CA ASP A 80 24.39 3.74 6.90
C ASP A 80 24.53 5.17 6.35
N PRO A 81 25.51 5.96 6.87
CA PRO A 81 25.75 7.32 6.40
C PRO A 81 26.13 7.42 4.92
N LYS A 82 26.71 6.37 4.32
CA LYS A 82 27.09 6.39 2.90
C LYS A 82 25.84 6.29 2.03
N ALA A 83 24.95 5.36 2.35
CA ALA A 83 23.66 5.24 1.66
C ALA A 83 22.83 6.52 1.82
N LEU A 84 22.79 7.11 3.02
CA LEU A 84 22.12 8.39 3.24
C LEU A 84 22.70 9.52 2.38
N GLN A 85 24.03 9.61 2.28
CA GLN A 85 24.69 10.61 1.45
C GLN A 85 24.37 10.43 -0.04
N GLU A 86 24.38 9.20 -0.55
CA GLU A 86 24.03 8.91 -1.94
C GLU A 86 22.55 9.25 -2.25
N LEU A 87 21.63 8.96 -1.32
CA LEU A 87 20.23 9.34 -1.44
C LEU A 87 20.05 10.87 -1.49
N ILE A 88 20.76 11.60 -0.63
CA ILE A 88 20.74 13.07 -0.61
C ILE A 88 21.30 13.63 -1.92
N GLU A 89 22.38 13.05 -2.44
CA GLU A 89 22.99 13.47 -3.71
C GLU A 89 22.05 13.24 -4.89
N GLU A 90 21.36 12.10 -4.97
CA GLU A 90 20.35 11.82 -5.99
C GLU A 90 19.26 12.92 -6.02
N HIS A 91 18.67 13.24 -4.87
CA HIS A 91 17.61 14.24 -4.77
C HIS A 91 18.11 15.67 -5.03
N ASN A 92 19.32 16.01 -4.57
CA ASN A 92 19.95 17.29 -4.87
C ASN A 92 20.20 17.46 -6.37
N ASN A 93 20.65 16.40 -7.06
CA ASN A 93 20.88 16.43 -8.50
C ASN A 93 19.58 16.53 -9.30
N ILE A 94 18.47 15.97 -8.80
CA ILE A 94 17.13 16.21 -9.36
C ILE A 94 16.77 17.69 -9.18
N ARG A 95 16.84 18.21 -7.94
CA ARG A 95 16.46 19.61 -7.64
C ARG A 95 17.26 20.64 -8.43
N LYS A 96 18.57 20.44 -8.61
CA LYS A 96 19.46 21.32 -9.40
C LYS A 96 19.11 21.39 -10.88
N ARG A 97 18.43 20.37 -11.43
CA ARG A 97 18.00 20.34 -12.84
C ARG A 97 16.70 21.12 -13.08
N ARG A 98 16.00 21.53 -12.02
CA ARG A 98 14.74 22.27 -12.13
C ARG A 98 15.01 23.74 -12.42
N ILE A 99 14.09 24.35 -13.17
CA ILE A 99 14.04 25.80 -13.37
C ILE A 99 13.63 26.49 -12.07
N ASP A 100 12.62 25.94 -11.39
CA ASP A 100 12.19 26.33 -10.06
C ASP A 100 12.54 25.20 -9.07
N PRO A 101 13.50 25.42 -8.15
CA PRO A 101 13.88 24.42 -7.15
C PRO A 101 12.75 24.00 -6.21
N ASP A 102 11.70 24.80 -6.09
CA ASP A 102 10.57 24.59 -5.17
C ASP A 102 9.32 24.05 -5.87
N SER A 103 9.41 23.78 -7.19
CA SER A 103 8.33 23.13 -7.92
C SER A 103 8.05 21.70 -7.41
N GLU A 104 6.84 21.22 -7.65
CA GLU A 104 6.46 19.84 -7.32
C GLU A 104 7.33 18.80 -8.03
N ILE A 105 7.44 17.61 -7.43
CA ILE A 105 8.09 16.46 -8.08
C ILE A 105 7.25 16.02 -9.27
N THR A 106 7.89 15.94 -10.43
CA THR A 106 7.27 15.43 -11.64
C THR A 106 7.34 13.90 -11.73
N TRP A 107 6.46 13.30 -12.54
CA TRP A 107 6.45 11.86 -12.77
C TRP A 107 7.76 11.33 -13.37
N GLU A 108 8.40 12.10 -14.26
CA GLU A 108 9.66 11.72 -14.88
C GLU A 108 10.83 11.80 -13.89
N GLU A 109 10.81 12.76 -12.97
CA GLU A 109 11.79 12.81 -11.88
C GLU A 109 11.64 11.62 -10.94
N TYR A 110 10.41 11.29 -10.53
CA TYR A 110 10.13 10.12 -9.70
C TYR A 110 10.68 8.83 -10.33
N LYS A 111 10.43 8.61 -11.62
CA LYS A 111 11.00 7.44 -12.35
C LYS A 111 12.52 7.44 -12.41
N SER A 112 13.16 8.61 -12.32
CA SER A 112 14.61 8.73 -12.36
C SER A 112 15.31 8.42 -11.02
N MET A 113 14.56 8.31 -9.92
CA MET A 113 15.06 8.05 -8.56
C MET A 113 15.47 6.57 -8.35
N LYS A 114 16.52 6.14 -9.06
CA LYS A 114 16.99 4.75 -9.05
C LYS A 114 17.50 4.33 -7.67
N PHE A 115 18.31 5.16 -7.02
CA PHE A 115 18.87 4.84 -5.72
C PHE A 115 17.80 4.82 -4.64
N THR A 116 16.86 5.77 -4.66
CA THR A 116 15.66 5.73 -3.81
C THR A 116 14.89 4.42 -3.96
N SER A 117 14.73 3.92 -5.20
CA SER A 117 14.10 2.61 -5.44
C SER A 117 14.90 1.47 -4.81
N HIS A 118 16.24 1.49 -4.88
CA HIS A 118 17.07 0.49 -4.19
C HIS A 118 16.88 0.53 -2.68
N VAL A 119 16.86 1.73 -2.08
CA VAL A 119 16.62 1.90 -0.63
C VAL A 119 15.27 1.33 -0.23
N ILE A 120 14.20 1.60 -0.99
CA ILE A 120 12.86 1.05 -0.72
C ILE A 120 12.89 -0.48 -0.80
N HIS A 121 13.46 -1.04 -1.86
CA HIS A 121 13.51 -2.49 -2.04
C HIS A 121 14.33 -3.18 -0.95
N GLU A 122 15.47 -2.62 -0.58
CA GLU A 122 16.34 -3.19 0.45
C GLU A 122 15.72 -3.07 1.84
N ALA A 123 15.06 -1.95 2.14
CA ALA A 123 14.30 -1.80 3.37
C ALA A 123 13.18 -2.84 3.48
N LEU A 124 12.43 -3.08 2.40
CA LEU A 124 11.39 -4.11 2.39
C LEU A 124 11.96 -5.53 2.51
N ARG A 125 13.12 -5.79 1.88
CA ARG A 125 13.83 -7.08 1.98
C ARG A 125 14.27 -7.38 3.41
N LEU A 126 14.83 -6.39 4.10
CA LEU A 126 15.37 -6.54 5.45
C LEU A 126 14.28 -6.52 6.53
N ALA A 127 13.31 -5.61 6.41
CA ALA A 127 12.29 -5.42 7.44
C ALA A 127 11.21 -6.50 7.43
N ASN A 128 10.97 -7.13 6.26
CA ASN A 128 9.97 -8.18 6.09
C ASN A 128 8.63 -7.85 6.77
N ILE A 129 8.03 -6.71 6.38
CA ILE A 129 6.89 -6.08 7.06
C ILE A 129 5.66 -7.01 7.19
N ALA A 130 5.49 -7.95 6.27
CA ALA A 130 4.42 -8.96 6.30
C ALA A 130 5.03 -10.37 6.22
N PRO A 131 5.60 -10.89 7.33
CA PRO A 131 6.46 -12.06 7.27
C PRO A 131 5.71 -13.37 7.02
N LEU A 132 4.39 -13.41 7.29
CA LEU A 132 3.60 -14.64 7.23
C LEU A 132 2.42 -14.47 6.28
N MET A 133 2.27 -15.45 5.38
CA MET A 133 1.11 -15.61 4.52
C MET A 133 0.50 -16.98 4.74
N PHE A 134 -0.68 -16.99 5.35
CA PHE A 134 -1.43 -18.22 5.59
C PHE A 134 -2.28 -18.60 4.37
N ARG A 135 -2.40 -19.90 4.13
CA ARG A 135 -3.28 -20.49 3.12
C ARG A 135 -3.94 -21.73 3.71
N LYS A 136 -5.25 -21.88 3.52
CA LYS A 136 -5.98 -23.07 3.93
C LYS A 136 -6.20 -23.97 2.72
N ALA A 137 -5.82 -25.24 2.82
CA ALA A 137 -6.06 -26.23 1.78
C ALA A 137 -7.57 -26.52 1.69
N ILE A 138 -8.20 -26.12 0.58
CA ILE A 138 -9.62 -26.40 0.29
C ILE A 138 -9.82 -27.76 -0.37
N GLU A 139 -8.75 -28.33 -0.91
CA GLU A 139 -8.62 -29.67 -1.47
C GLU A 139 -7.22 -30.21 -1.14
N GLU A 140 -7.01 -31.49 -1.39
CA GLU A 140 -5.71 -32.13 -1.17
C GLU A 140 -4.67 -31.62 -2.17
N VAL A 141 -3.51 -31.21 -1.67
CA VAL A 141 -2.40 -30.74 -2.51
C VAL A 141 -1.10 -31.45 -2.15
N HIS A 142 -0.30 -31.75 -3.16
CA HIS A 142 1.03 -32.35 -2.99
C HIS A 142 2.11 -31.28 -3.18
N ILE A 143 2.88 -30.99 -2.13
CA ILE A 143 3.97 -30.00 -2.16
C ILE A 143 5.27 -30.71 -1.79
N LYS A 144 6.26 -30.68 -2.70
CA LYS A 144 7.57 -31.34 -2.50
C LYS A 144 7.46 -32.82 -2.10
N GLY A 145 6.45 -33.53 -2.61
CA GLY A 145 6.19 -34.94 -2.27
C GLY A 145 5.38 -35.16 -0.99
N GLU A 146 5.15 -34.11 -0.19
CA GLU A 146 4.32 -34.17 1.01
C GLU A 146 2.84 -33.91 0.67
N LYS A 147 1.97 -34.73 1.26
CA LYS A 147 0.52 -34.64 1.10
C LYS A 147 -0.07 -33.70 2.16
N ILE A 148 -0.66 -32.60 1.73
CA ILE A 148 -1.37 -31.65 2.59
C ILE A 148 -2.86 -31.89 2.41
N VAL A 149 -3.50 -32.39 3.48
CA VAL A 149 -4.92 -32.76 3.45
C VAL A 149 -5.82 -31.54 3.62
N GLN A 150 -7.07 -31.67 3.16
CA GLN A 150 -8.09 -30.65 3.29
C GLN A 150 -8.20 -30.14 4.74
N ARG A 151 -8.38 -28.82 4.90
CA ARG A 151 -8.47 -28.09 6.18
C ARG A 151 -7.15 -27.89 6.94
N HIS A 152 -6.02 -28.36 6.43
CA HIS A 152 -4.72 -27.92 6.98
C HIS A 152 -4.41 -26.48 6.54
N GLU A 153 -3.87 -25.71 7.48
CA GLU A 153 -3.33 -24.38 7.22
C GLU A 153 -1.84 -24.53 6.90
N THR A 154 -1.45 -24.01 5.76
CA THR A 154 -0.05 -23.89 5.33
C THR A 154 0.38 -22.45 5.56
N CYS A 155 1.54 -22.28 6.19
CA CYS A 155 2.15 -20.98 6.39
C CYS A 155 3.35 -20.85 5.45
N ARG A 156 3.41 -19.78 4.67
CA ARG A 156 4.61 -19.42 3.91
C ARG A 156 5.19 -18.14 4.49
N THR A 157 6.49 -18.15 4.75
CA THR A 157 7.23 -16.92 5.00
C THR A 157 7.55 -16.22 3.69
N ILE A 158 7.29 -14.92 3.58
CA ILE A 158 7.82 -14.11 2.47
C ILE A 158 9.28 -13.78 2.83
N GLY A 159 10.16 -14.79 2.79
CA GLY A 159 11.58 -14.64 3.06
C GLY A 159 12.37 -15.32 1.97
N TYR A 160 13.35 -14.63 1.40
CA TYR A 160 14.38 -15.27 0.59
C TYR A 160 15.15 -16.21 1.51
N SER A 161 15.01 -17.52 1.30
CA SER A 161 16.01 -18.48 1.76
C SER A 161 17.31 -18.14 1.04
N ILE A 162 18.23 -17.46 1.75
CA ILE A 162 19.63 -17.35 1.36
C ILE A 162 20.34 -18.62 1.82
#